data_AF-A0A947MV59-F1
#
_entry.id   AF-A0A947MV59-F1
#
_cell.length_a   1.000
_cell.length_b   1.000
_cell.length_c   1.000
_cell.angle_alpha   90.00
_cell.angle_beta   90.00
_cell.angle_gamma   90.00
#
_symmetry.space_group_name_H-M   'P 1'
#
loop_
_entity.id
_entity.type
_entity.pdbx_description
1 polymer ?
#
loop_
_entity_poly.entity_id
_entity_poly.type
_entity_poly.pdbx_seq_one_letter_code
_entity_poly.pdbx_strand_id
1 'polypeptide(L)'
;MIGIPLGLLYANGVEWLVHKHVLHGLGARKESMWSFHWYEHHKASRKNEHLDDAYERPLTSWNPQSKEALALIVGVAAHLPLLPVAPFFTATVAYAAVNYYRTHKRSHMEPGWAREHLPWHYDHHMGPNQHANWCVTKPWMDVLLGTREPYVGTEREARDLAKKAASAARAPKATEAVAVAAPELVAA
;
A
#
# COMPACT_ATOMS: atom_id res chain seq x y z
N MET A 1 32.96 -3.75 1.89
CA MET A 1 31.62 -3.15 2.11
C MET A 1 30.53 -3.73 1.18
N ILE A 2 30.67 -4.98 0.70
CA ILE A 2 29.70 -5.62 -0.22
C ILE A 2 28.35 -5.95 0.43
N GLY A 3 28.28 -5.98 1.77
CA GLY A 3 27.05 -6.27 2.50
C GLY A 3 25.92 -5.26 2.26
N ILE A 4 26.24 -4.00 1.94
CA ILE A 4 25.22 -2.97 1.64
C ILE A 4 24.50 -3.26 0.32
N PRO A 5 25.18 -3.33 -0.84
CA PRO A 5 24.48 -3.64 -2.10
C PRO A 5 23.78 -5.00 -2.06
N LEU A 6 24.38 -6.01 -1.42
CA LEU A 6 23.73 -7.31 -1.22
C LEU A 6 22.48 -7.21 -0.34
N GLY A 7 22.53 -6.44 0.75
CA GLY A 7 21.40 -6.22 1.64
C GLY A 7 20.24 -5.51 0.95
N LEU A 8 20.52 -4.51 0.10
CA LEU A 8 19.50 -3.81 -0.67
C LEU A 8 18.84 -4.73 -1.72
N LEU A 9 19.63 -5.48 -2.48
CA LEU A 9 19.11 -6.43 -3.46
C LEU A 9 18.28 -7.53 -2.79
N TYR A 10 18.81 -8.09 -1.69
CA TYR A 10 18.11 -9.08 -0.87
C TYR A 10 16.79 -8.54 -0.34
N ALA A 11 16.77 -7.35 0.27
CA ALA A 11 15.56 -6.77 0.83
C ALA A 11 14.49 -6.54 -0.24
N ASN A 12 14.84 -6.07 -1.43
CA ASN A 12 13.88 -5.92 -2.53
C ASN A 12 13.37 -7.28 -3.04
N GLY A 13 14.21 -8.32 -3.00
CA GLY A 13 13.81 -9.72 -3.24
C GLY A 13 12.81 -10.23 -2.21
N VAL A 14 13.04 -9.92 -0.93
CA VAL A 14 12.11 -10.25 0.16
C VAL A 14 10.78 -9.49 0.00
N GLU A 15 10.80 -8.20 -0.36
CA GLU A 15 9.59 -7.44 -0.69
C GLU A 15 8.77 -8.19 -1.76
N TRP A 16 9.40 -8.52 -2.89
CA TRP A 16 8.73 -9.21 -3.99
C TRP A 16 8.14 -10.56 -3.54
N LEU A 17 8.93 -11.37 -2.84
CA LEU A 17 8.55 -12.73 -2.44
C LEU A 17 7.42 -12.70 -1.42
N VAL A 18 7.55 -11.90 -0.37
CA VAL A 18 6.54 -11.78 0.69
C VAL A 18 5.27 -11.17 0.12
N HIS A 19 5.38 -10.10 -0.67
CA HIS A 19 4.20 -9.45 -1.22
C HIS A 19 3.42 -10.39 -2.15
N LYS A 20 4.11 -11.08 -3.06
CA LYS A 20 3.47 -12.04 -3.98
C LYS A 20 2.91 -13.28 -3.29
N HIS A 21 3.73 -13.98 -2.53
CA HIS A 21 3.38 -15.32 -2.05
C HIS A 21 2.70 -15.33 -0.69
N VAL A 22 3.04 -14.38 0.20
CA VAL A 22 2.47 -14.32 1.55
C VAL A 22 1.27 -13.38 1.56
N LEU A 23 1.46 -12.11 1.24
CA LEU A 23 0.41 -11.10 1.33
C LEU A 23 -0.68 -11.32 0.28
N HIS A 24 -0.30 -11.53 -0.98
CA HIS A 24 -1.26 -11.84 -2.04
C HIS A 24 -1.69 -13.31 -2.07
N GLY A 25 -0.73 -14.23 -2.03
CA GLY A 25 -0.99 -15.67 -2.08
C GLY A 25 -1.77 -16.18 -0.87
N LEU A 26 -1.18 -16.14 0.33
CA LEU A 26 -1.87 -16.59 1.55
C LEU A 26 -3.00 -15.65 1.96
N GLY A 27 -2.86 -14.34 1.73
CA GLY A 27 -3.88 -13.35 2.09
C GLY A 27 -5.14 -13.39 1.22
N ALA A 28 -5.13 -14.07 0.07
CA ALA A 28 -6.34 -14.27 -0.72
C ALA A 28 -7.42 -15.06 0.04
N ARG A 29 -7.03 -15.87 1.03
CA ARG A 29 -7.94 -16.61 1.92
C ARG A 29 -8.35 -15.73 3.10
N LYS A 30 -9.65 -15.57 3.34
CA LYS A 30 -10.19 -14.63 4.36
C LYS A 30 -9.78 -15.00 5.78
N GLU A 31 -9.62 -16.29 6.05
CA GLU A 31 -9.25 -16.86 7.35
C GLU A 31 -7.75 -16.72 7.65
N SER A 32 -6.95 -16.35 6.64
CA SER A 32 -5.52 -16.13 6.80
C SER A 32 -5.24 -14.90 7.65
N MET A 33 -4.23 -14.96 8.51
CA MET A 33 -3.74 -13.77 9.24
C MET A 33 -3.22 -12.67 8.30
N TRP A 34 -2.92 -12.99 7.04
CA TRP A 34 -2.47 -12.07 5.99
C TRP A 34 -3.63 -11.46 5.17
N SER A 35 -4.87 -11.83 5.46
CA SER A 35 -6.05 -11.41 4.70
C SER A 35 -6.30 -9.90 4.76
N PHE A 36 -5.76 -9.23 5.78
CA PHE A 36 -5.80 -7.76 5.89
C PHE A 36 -5.22 -7.06 4.66
N HIS A 37 -4.24 -7.67 3.99
CA HIS A 37 -3.62 -7.08 2.81
C HIS A 37 -4.64 -6.89 1.68
N TRP A 38 -5.45 -7.92 1.41
CA TRP A 38 -6.48 -7.86 0.36
C TRP A 38 -7.76 -7.16 0.80
N TYR A 39 -8.32 -7.62 1.91
CA TYR A 39 -9.69 -7.31 2.28
C TYR A 39 -9.83 -6.01 3.05
N GLU A 40 -8.73 -5.48 3.58
CA GLU A 40 -8.66 -4.18 4.25
C GLU A 40 -7.86 -3.20 3.38
N HIS A 41 -6.55 -3.42 3.23
CA HIS A 41 -5.61 -2.47 2.61
C HIS A 41 -5.85 -2.24 1.10
N HIS A 42 -5.84 -3.28 0.27
CA HIS A 42 -6.14 -3.17 -1.16
C HIS A 42 -7.55 -2.64 -1.41
N LYS A 43 -8.52 -3.13 -0.65
CA LYS A 43 -9.92 -2.70 -0.75
C LYS A 43 -10.06 -1.22 -0.45
N ALA A 44 -9.47 -0.72 0.65
CA ALA A 44 -9.49 0.68 1.02
C ALA A 44 -8.79 1.53 -0.06
N SER A 45 -7.56 1.17 -0.41
CA SER A 45 -6.77 1.85 -1.44
C SER A 45 -7.53 1.98 -2.76
N ARG A 46 -8.17 0.92 -3.25
CA ARG A 46 -8.91 1.00 -4.53
C ARG A 46 -10.17 1.83 -4.44
N LYS A 47 -10.87 1.76 -3.31
CA LYS A 47 -12.10 2.52 -3.08
C LYS A 47 -11.81 4.01 -2.96
N ASN A 48 -10.68 4.36 -2.34
CA ASN A 48 -10.33 5.72 -1.94
C ASN A 48 -9.17 6.29 -2.77
N GLU A 49 -9.05 5.88 -4.04
CA GLU A 49 -8.08 6.46 -4.98
C GLU A 49 -6.62 6.42 -4.52
N HIS A 50 -6.21 5.25 -4.05
CA HIS A 50 -4.91 4.90 -3.46
C HIS A 50 -4.71 5.37 -2.01
N LEU A 51 -5.66 6.10 -1.42
CA LEU A 51 -5.62 6.46 0.00
C LEU A 51 -5.96 5.25 0.90
N ASP A 52 -5.21 5.03 1.97
CA ASP A 52 -5.55 4.07 3.03
C ASP A 52 -5.52 4.73 4.41
N ASP A 53 -6.72 4.92 4.99
CA ASP A 53 -6.92 5.55 6.29
C ASP A 53 -6.39 4.71 7.46
N ALA A 54 -6.06 3.44 7.25
CA ALA A 54 -5.41 2.62 8.28
C ALA A 54 -4.07 3.22 8.73
N TYR A 55 -3.40 3.99 7.86
CA TYR A 55 -2.14 4.67 8.18
C TYR A 55 -2.30 5.92 9.07
N GLU A 56 -3.52 6.44 9.23
CA GLU A 56 -3.80 7.53 10.19
C GLU A 56 -3.99 7.00 11.61
N ARG A 57 -4.24 5.70 11.76
CA ARG A 57 -4.55 5.09 13.04
C ARG A 57 -3.29 4.84 13.88
N PRO A 58 -3.40 4.83 15.21
CA PRO A 58 -2.29 4.49 16.09
C PRO A 58 -1.74 3.08 15.84
N LEU A 59 -0.43 2.89 16.02
CA LEU A 59 0.23 1.57 15.95
C LEU A 59 -0.21 0.59 17.05
N THR A 60 -0.81 1.10 18.13
CA THR A 60 -1.38 0.28 19.22
C THR A 60 -2.71 -0.36 18.86
N SER A 61 -3.35 0.09 17.78
CA SER A 61 -4.62 -0.48 17.30
C SER A 61 -4.36 -1.66 16.38
N TRP A 62 -5.09 -2.76 16.52
CA TRP A 62 -4.95 -3.93 15.66
C TRP A 62 -5.59 -3.70 14.27
N ASN A 63 -4.81 -3.17 13.36
CA ASN A 63 -5.20 -2.76 12.00
C ASN A 63 -4.11 -3.13 10.97
N PRO A 64 -4.34 -2.94 9.66
CA PRO A 64 -3.34 -3.23 8.62
C PRO A 64 -1.94 -2.63 8.88
N GLN A 65 -1.86 -1.35 9.27
CA GLN A 65 -0.59 -0.67 9.57
C GLN A 65 0.17 -1.36 10.72
N SER A 66 -0.52 -1.68 11.82
CA SER A 66 0.11 -2.35 12.98
C SER A 66 0.60 -3.77 12.65
N LYS A 67 -0.15 -4.50 11.83
CA LYS A 67 0.20 -5.86 11.39
C LYS A 67 1.42 -5.83 10.47
N GLU A 68 1.47 -4.88 9.54
CA GLU A 68 2.65 -4.61 8.71
C GLU A 68 3.87 -4.26 9.57
N ALA A 69 3.75 -3.31 10.50
CA ALA A 69 4.84 -2.92 11.38
C ALA A 69 5.36 -4.10 12.21
N LEU A 70 4.46 -4.92 12.77
CA LEU A 70 4.83 -6.13 13.51
C LEU A 70 5.55 -7.14 12.61
N ALA A 71 5.06 -7.39 11.40
CA ALA A 71 5.71 -8.31 10.45
C ALA A 71 7.12 -7.83 10.07
N LEU A 72 7.32 -6.53 9.86
CA LEU A 72 8.64 -5.96 9.59
C LEU A 72 9.58 -6.07 10.79
N ILE A 73 9.10 -5.81 12.02
CA ILE A 73 9.89 -5.97 13.25
C ILE A 73 10.35 -7.43 13.41
N VAL A 74 9.42 -8.40 13.24
CA VAL A 74 9.74 -9.83 13.29
C VAL A 74 10.75 -10.19 12.19
N GLY A 75 10.58 -9.65 10.98
CA GLY A 75 11.51 -9.83 9.87
C GLY A 75 12.92 -9.34 10.21
N VAL A 76 13.07 -8.13 10.77
CA VAL A 76 14.38 -7.61 11.21
C VAL A 76 14.97 -8.46 12.33
N ALA A 77 14.16 -8.82 13.34
CA ALA A 77 14.60 -9.65 14.46
C ALA A 77 15.17 -11.00 14.00
N ALA A 78 14.56 -11.63 12.99
CA ALA A 78 15.04 -12.87 12.40
C ALA A 78 16.44 -12.75 11.75
N HIS A 79 16.87 -11.54 11.37
CA HIS A 79 18.19 -11.29 10.77
C HIS A 79 19.26 -10.86 11.78
N LEU A 80 18.88 -10.49 13.01
CA LEU A 80 19.83 -10.05 14.04
C LEU A 80 20.94 -11.06 14.36
N PRO A 81 20.71 -12.39 14.33
CA PRO A 81 21.79 -13.36 14.54
C PRO A 81 22.96 -13.24 13.54
N LEU A 82 22.74 -12.63 12.37
CA LEU A 82 23.78 -12.40 11.36
C LEU A 82 24.69 -11.20 11.68
N LEU A 83 24.33 -10.35 12.65
CA LEU A 83 25.04 -9.12 12.96
C LEU A 83 26.55 -9.32 13.27
N PRO A 84 26.99 -10.35 14.01
CA PRO A 84 28.42 -10.56 14.30
C PRO A 84 29.27 -10.91 13.08
N VAL A 85 28.67 -11.50 12.03
CA VAL A 85 29.39 -12.00 10.85
C VAL A 85 29.17 -11.15 9.60
N ALA A 86 28.00 -10.50 9.49
CA ALA A 86 27.61 -9.71 8.33
C ALA A 86 26.95 -8.38 8.76
N PRO A 87 27.63 -7.53 9.56
CA PRO A 87 27.01 -6.38 10.21
C PRO A 87 26.40 -5.39 9.22
N PHE A 88 27.10 -5.10 8.11
CA PHE A 88 26.60 -4.19 7.09
C PHE A 88 25.41 -4.73 6.32
N PHE A 89 25.34 -6.05 6.11
CA PHE A 89 24.17 -6.68 5.50
C PHE A 89 22.96 -6.58 6.43
N THR A 90 23.12 -7.01 7.69
CA THR A 90 22.04 -6.97 8.69
C THR A 90 21.53 -5.55 8.93
N ALA A 91 22.44 -4.58 9.07
CA ALA A 91 22.07 -3.17 9.21
C ALA A 91 21.32 -2.65 7.97
N THR A 92 21.70 -3.09 6.76
CA THR A 92 21.01 -2.72 5.53
C THR A 92 19.60 -3.33 5.46
N VAL A 93 19.41 -4.57 5.91
CA VAL A 93 18.08 -5.19 5.99
C VAL A 93 17.18 -4.43 6.98
N ALA A 94 17.71 -4.07 8.15
CA ALA A 94 16.99 -3.26 9.13
C ALA A 94 16.62 -1.87 8.56
N TYR A 95 17.56 -1.21 7.89
CA TYR A 95 17.32 0.03 7.17
C TYR A 95 16.21 -0.13 6.10
N ALA A 96 16.28 -1.19 5.30
CA ALA A 96 15.31 -1.44 4.23
C ALA A 96 13.90 -1.66 4.78
N ALA A 97 13.73 -2.35 5.91
CA ALA A 97 12.43 -2.52 6.58
C ALA A 97 11.85 -1.18 7.05
N VAL A 98 12.66 -0.31 7.65
CA VAL A 98 12.24 1.05 8.04
C VAL A 98 11.89 1.89 6.81
N ASN A 99 12.72 1.82 5.76
CA ASN A 99 12.49 2.53 4.51
C ASN A 99 11.19 2.07 3.84
N TYR A 100 10.94 0.76 3.80
CA TYR A 100 9.70 0.17 3.29
C TYR A 100 8.50 0.75 4.02
N TYR A 101 8.45 0.64 5.35
CA TYR A 101 7.31 1.12 6.13
C TYR A 101 7.03 2.61 5.88
N ARG A 102 8.07 3.45 5.89
CA ARG A 102 7.92 4.89 5.67
C ARG A 102 7.46 5.21 4.24
N THR A 103 8.02 4.51 3.26
CA THR A 103 7.71 4.71 1.85
C THR A 103 6.28 4.26 1.54
N HIS A 104 5.90 3.09 2.05
CA HIS A 104 4.58 2.50 1.88
C HIS A 104 3.49 3.34 2.57
N LYS A 105 3.73 3.71 3.84
CA LYS A 105 2.84 4.64 4.55
C LYS A 105 2.67 5.94 3.78
N ARG A 106 3.78 6.55 3.33
CA ARG A 106 3.71 7.80 2.58
C ARG A 106 2.94 7.65 1.28
N SER A 107 3.11 6.55 0.55
CA SER A 107 2.43 6.37 -0.73
C SER A 107 0.91 6.35 -0.58
N HIS A 108 0.41 5.77 0.52
CA HIS A 108 -1.01 5.71 0.81
C HIS A 108 -1.57 6.92 1.55
N MET A 109 -0.72 7.81 2.06
CA MET A 109 -1.13 9.08 2.66
C MET A 109 -1.04 10.25 1.66
N GLU A 110 -0.16 10.14 0.66
CA GLU A 110 0.04 11.13 -0.40
C GLU A 110 -0.09 10.46 -1.78
N PRO A 111 -1.30 10.12 -2.26
CA PRO A 111 -1.50 9.42 -3.53
C PRO A 111 -0.87 10.11 -4.75
N GLY A 112 -0.86 11.44 -4.79
CA GLY A 112 -0.19 12.21 -5.84
C GLY A 112 1.32 11.99 -5.86
N TRP A 113 1.96 12.01 -4.67
CA TRP A 113 3.38 11.70 -4.53
C TRP A 113 3.68 10.26 -4.96
N ALA A 114 2.84 9.31 -4.55
CA ALA A 114 2.98 7.90 -4.94
C ALA A 114 2.91 7.71 -6.45
N ARG A 115 1.92 8.33 -7.10
CA ARG A 115 1.75 8.23 -8.56
C ARG A 115 2.96 8.76 -9.32
N GLU A 116 3.58 9.83 -8.84
CA GLU A 116 4.76 10.43 -9.48
C GLU A 116 6.05 9.66 -9.18
N HIS A 117 6.29 9.28 -7.92
CA HIS A 117 7.58 8.78 -7.46
C HIS A 117 7.67 7.26 -7.35
N LEU A 118 6.52 6.60 -7.15
CA LEU A 118 6.38 5.15 -7.04
C LEU A 118 5.27 4.64 -7.98
N PRO A 119 5.30 4.98 -9.28
CA PRO A 119 4.22 4.61 -10.20
C PRO A 119 3.98 3.10 -10.25
N TRP A 120 5.00 2.26 -10.00
CA TRP A 120 4.83 0.81 -9.90
C TRP A 120 3.93 0.37 -8.73
N HIS A 121 4.05 1.01 -7.56
CA HIS A 121 3.20 0.71 -6.42
C HIS A 121 1.79 1.29 -6.61
N TYR A 122 1.69 2.46 -7.23
CA TYR A 122 0.40 2.99 -7.65
C TYR A 122 -0.30 2.04 -8.63
N ASP A 123 0.42 1.55 -9.64
CA ASP A 123 -0.05 0.58 -10.62
C ASP A 123 -0.52 -0.73 -9.97
N HIS A 124 0.21 -1.22 -8.97
CA HIS A 124 -0.15 -2.41 -8.20
C HIS A 124 -1.57 -2.32 -7.64
N HIS A 125 -1.92 -1.18 -7.04
CA HIS A 125 -3.23 -0.97 -6.45
C HIS A 125 -4.29 -0.58 -7.47
N MET A 126 -3.95 0.33 -8.39
CA MET A 126 -4.93 1.04 -9.21
C MET A 126 -5.07 0.47 -10.61
N GLY A 127 -4.08 -0.29 -11.07
CA GLY A 127 -4.12 -1.01 -12.33
C GLY A 127 -5.19 -2.11 -12.35
N PRO A 128 -5.52 -2.62 -13.56
CA PRO A 128 -6.49 -3.70 -13.71
C PRO A 128 -5.97 -5.04 -13.17
N ASN A 129 -4.66 -5.29 -13.28
CA ASN A 129 -4.01 -6.49 -12.77
C ASN A 129 -3.34 -6.20 -11.42
N GLN A 130 -3.96 -6.68 -10.33
CA GLN A 130 -3.39 -6.58 -8.98
C GLN A 130 -2.39 -7.71 -8.68
N HIS A 131 -2.19 -8.66 -9.60
CA HIS A 131 -1.20 -9.72 -9.48
C HIS A 131 0.10 -9.41 -10.25
N ALA A 132 0.52 -8.15 -10.23
CA ALA A 132 1.73 -7.62 -10.83
C ALA A 132 2.27 -6.47 -9.97
N ASN A 133 3.51 -6.03 -10.19
CA ASN A 133 4.15 -4.91 -9.48
C ASN A 133 4.26 -5.14 -7.96
N TRP A 134 4.98 -6.17 -7.54
CA TRP A 134 5.06 -6.61 -6.15
C TRP A 134 5.99 -5.79 -5.26
N CYS A 135 6.98 -5.10 -5.82
CA CYS A 135 7.90 -4.31 -5.01
C CYS A 135 7.30 -2.95 -4.68
N VAL A 136 7.53 -2.46 -3.46
CA VAL A 136 7.02 -1.16 -3.02
C VAL A 136 8.10 -0.09 -3.14
N THR A 137 9.31 -0.35 -2.64
CA THR A 137 10.34 0.69 -2.52
C THR A 137 11.04 0.98 -3.84
N LYS A 138 11.33 -0.07 -4.63
CA LYS A 138 11.96 -0.02 -5.95
C LYS A 138 11.45 -1.19 -6.80
N PRO A 139 11.23 -1.03 -8.11
CA PRO A 139 10.68 -2.10 -8.95
C PRO A 139 11.76 -3.10 -9.44
N TRP A 140 12.90 -3.23 -8.76
CA TRP A 140 14.04 -3.97 -9.32
C TRP A 140 13.70 -5.44 -9.57
N MET A 141 13.12 -6.12 -8.58
CA MET A 141 12.76 -7.53 -8.73
C MET A 141 11.54 -7.71 -9.64
N ASP A 142 10.63 -6.73 -9.71
CA ASP A 142 9.57 -6.76 -10.72
C ASP A 142 10.10 -6.68 -12.14
N VAL A 143 11.09 -5.82 -12.39
CA VAL A 143 11.74 -5.70 -13.69
C VAL A 143 12.54 -6.97 -13.99
N LEU A 144 13.34 -7.43 -13.03
CA LEU A 144 14.20 -8.60 -13.18
C LEU A 144 13.40 -9.88 -13.44
N LEU A 145 12.28 -10.06 -12.76
CA LEU A 145 11.45 -11.27 -12.84
C LEU A 145 10.26 -11.11 -13.80
N GLY A 146 10.17 -9.99 -14.53
CA GLY A 146 9.16 -9.77 -15.55
C GLY A 146 7.73 -9.61 -15.01
N THR A 147 7.56 -9.10 -13.79
CA THR A 147 6.25 -8.82 -13.17
C THR A 147 5.89 -7.34 -13.11
N ARG A 148 6.68 -6.46 -13.74
CA ARG A 148 6.35 -5.04 -13.90
C ARG A 148 5.31 -4.84 -15.02
N GLU A 149 4.15 -4.32 -14.68
CA GLU A 149 3.07 -3.96 -15.61
C GLU A 149 2.66 -2.48 -15.46
N PRO A 150 3.08 -1.59 -16.37
CA PRO A 150 2.73 -0.17 -16.31
C PRO A 150 1.24 0.11 -16.48
N TYR A 151 0.70 1.04 -15.68
CA TYR A 151 -0.66 1.55 -15.82
C TYR A 151 -0.70 3.08 -15.84
N VAL A 152 -0.01 3.76 -14.92
CA VAL A 152 0.18 5.21 -14.91
C VAL A 152 0.79 5.67 -16.24
N GLY A 153 0.18 6.70 -16.83
CA GLY A 153 0.58 7.28 -18.11
C GLY A 153 0.07 6.52 -19.35
N THR A 154 -0.63 5.40 -19.18
CA THR A 154 -1.19 4.65 -20.31
C THR A 154 -2.53 5.21 -20.79
N GLU A 155 -2.92 4.92 -22.03
CA GLU A 155 -4.28 5.22 -22.51
C GLU A 155 -5.36 4.55 -21.65
N ARG A 156 -5.05 3.39 -21.06
CA ARG A 156 -5.98 2.68 -20.20
C ARG A 156 -6.28 3.49 -18.95
N GLU A 157 -5.27 4.04 -18.29
CA GLU A 157 -5.47 4.94 -17.15
C GLU A 157 -6.31 6.16 -17.55
N ALA A 158 -6.00 6.79 -18.70
CA ALA A 158 -6.75 7.95 -19.17
C ALA A 158 -8.25 7.64 -19.35
N ARG A 159 -8.58 6.47 -19.94
CA ARG A 159 -9.97 6.01 -20.07
C ARG A 159 -10.63 5.73 -18.72
N ASP A 160 -9.93 5.09 -17.80
CA ASP A 160 -10.46 4.75 -16.48
C ASP A 160 -10.72 6.02 -15.64
N LEU A 161 -9.83 7.02 -15.72
CA LEU A 161 -10.02 8.34 -15.10
C LEU A 161 -11.19 9.10 -15.71
N ALA A 162 -11.32 9.14 -17.04
CA ALA A 162 -12.43 9.79 -17.73
C ALA A 162 -13.78 9.15 -17.33
N LYS A 163 -13.82 7.81 -17.23
CA LYS A 163 -15.01 7.08 -16.75
C LYS A 163 -15.37 7.44 -15.31
N LYS A 164 -14.39 7.53 -14.41
CA LYS A 164 -14.61 7.96 -13.02
C LYS A 164 -15.17 9.37 -12.95
N ALA A 165 -14.58 10.32 -13.69
CA ALA A 165 -15.05 11.70 -13.73
C ALA A 165 -16.49 11.81 -14.26
N ALA A 166 -16.82 11.06 -15.32
CA ALA A 166 -18.18 11.00 -15.86
C ALA A 166 -19.19 10.41 -14.85
N SER A 167 -18.81 9.36 -14.11
CA SER A 167 -19.65 8.79 -13.05
C SER A 167 -19.87 9.76 -11.89
N ALA A 168 -18.82 10.47 -11.46
CA ALA A 168 -18.92 11.48 -10.41
C ALA A 168 -19.82 12.66 -10.81
N ALA A 169 -19.76 13.09 -12.07
CA ALA A 169 -20.64 14.13 -12.60
C ALA A 169 -22.12 13.71 -12.71
N ARG A 170 -22.39 12.40 -12.82
CA ARG A 170 -23.76 11.84 -12.89
C ARG A 170 -24.35 11.52 -11.52
N ALA A 171 -23.54 11.43 -10.47
CA ALA A 171 -24.04 11.21 -9.13
C ALA A 171 -24.92 12.42 -8.72
N PRO A 172 -26.17 12.20 -8.26
CA PRO A 172 -26.99 13.31 -7.81
C PRO A 172 -26.26 14.04 -6.69
N LYS A 173 -26.14 15.37 -6.80
CA LYS A 173 -25.72 16.20 -5.66
C LYS A 173 -26.70 15.88 -4.55
N ALA A 174 -26.24 15.24 -3.46
CA ALA A 174 -27.06 15.06 -2.28
C ALA A 174 -27.50 16.46 -1.84
N THR A 175 -28.78 16.75 -2.09
CA THR A 175 -29.41 18.04 -1.90
C THR A 175 -29.33 18.44 -0.45
N GLU A 176 -28.99 19.72 -0.23
CA GLU A 176 -29.42 20.49 0.93
C GLU A 176 -30.90 20.20 1.21
N ALA A 177 -31.17 19.38 2.21
CA ALA A 177 -32.52 19.09 2.68
C ALA A 177 -32.51 19.01 4.21
N VAL A 178 -32.04 20.08 4.87
CA VAL A 178 -32.40 20.39 6.26
C VAL A 178 -32.60 21.91 6.37
N ALA A 179 -33.64 22.40 5.72
CA ALA A 179 -34.21 23.70 6.06
C ALA A 179 -35.72 23.55 5.91
N VAL A 180 -36.40 23.46 7.05
CA VAL A 180 -37.79 23.88 7.38
C VAL A 180 -38.35 22.88 8.39
N ALA A 181 -38.21 23.24 9.67
CA ALA A 181 -39.18 22.94 10.72
C ALA A 181 -38.81 23.78 11.96
N ALA A 182 -39.16 25.05 11.95
CA ALA A 182 -39.30 25.82 13.19
C ALA A 182 -40.74 25.60 13.70
N PRO A 183 -40.97 25.18 14.95
CA PRO A 183 -42.29 25.25 15.54
C PRO A 183 -42.51 26.65 16.13
N GLU A 184 -43.59 27.30 15.70
CA GLU A 184 -44.17 28.45 16.39
C GLU A 184 -44.60 28.04 17.80
N LEU A 185 -44.03 28.68 18.81
CA LEU A 185 -44.47 28.60 20.20
C LEU A 185 -45.60 29.62 20.40
N VAL A 186 -46.83 29.12 20.40
CA VAL A 186 -48.02 29.89 20.80
C VAL A 186 -48.06 29.96 22.32
N ALA A 187 -48.08 31.19 22.83
CA ALA A 187 -48.33 31.53 24.21
C ALA A 187 -49.82 31.35 24.56
N ALA A 188 -50.09 30.69 25.69
CA ALA A 188 -51.29 30.85 26.52
C ALA A 188 -50.98 30.32 27.93
#